data_AF-A0A6B1B996-F1
#
_entry.id   AF-A0A6B1B996-F1
#
_cell.length_a   1.000
_cell.length_b   1.000
_cell.length_c   1.000
_cell.angle_alpha   90.00
_cell.angle_beta   90.00
_cell.angle_gamma   90.00
#
_symmetry.space_group_name_H-M   'P 1'
#
loop_
_entity.id
_entity.type
_entity.pdbx_description
1 polymer ?
#
loop_
_entity_poly.entity_id
_entity_poly.type
_entity_poly.pdbx_seq_one_letter_code
_entity_poly.pdbx_strand_id
1 'polypeptide(L)'
;MVTAELIQAENVDQHSSESSLAVRRRPKRLGSVPYRDPAHSELPHVVSFSGGRSSAALTFMAAEEGLLDAGRGDIVLFANTSAEHPGTYEFAAECKRRIETEFGLPFFWLEFTTVEDAWRGEYWRKLSYRLVKPIPIEDDPEGFRSTGELFEDLVSLQGMLPNVHSRTCTAKLKLYPSHLLLSEWLGGTEGPAHSGHYWSVSDDGTRGGGLVSPVRVANRYARARGTASRESVIRRAEHLSTRPPSRLQQYWKDYTDAPVRAASMGAVRAPMRGPGAAPHVRLLGLRADEGRRVNRVLSRSLFAEGATTARCSVKTQPPGERPYFPLHDAGFIAEDVRSFWQRCDFDLDIPPDAGNCVFCFMKGTQQLVELGRRRDPRRRSDTPSDIGWWADFEDLHVRLAPKRGGSGISRFGFFGVNARPFSDLADGVAGKEDRYASGTPACDCTD
;
A
#
# COMPACT_ATOMS: atom_id res chain seq x y z
N MET A 1 11.86 -55.25 -83.98
CA MET A 1 11.04 -56.37 -83.49
C MET A 1 10.54 -56.01 -82.09
N VAL A 2 9.21 -55.87 -81.95
CA VAL A 2 8.40 -56.20 -80.75
C VAL A 2 8.64 -55.33 -79.49
N THR A 3 7.88 -54.22 -79.34
CA THR A 3 6.80 -53.95 -78.33
C THR A 3 7.31 -53.91 -76.87
N ALA A 4 7.15 -52.88 -76.03
CA ALA A 4 5.98 -52.09 -75.61
C ALA A 4 5.95 -52.14 -74.05
N GLU A 5 5.74 -50.97 -73.42
CA GLU A 5 4.97 -50.70 -72.18
C GLU A 5 5.39 -51.37 -70.84
N LEU A 6 5.29 -50.82 -69.62
CA LEU A 6 4.58 -49.71 -68.95
C LEU A 6 5.46 -49.20 -67.77
N ILE A 7 5.74 -47.89 -67.62
CA ILE A 7 5.04 -46.88 -66.78
C ILE A 7 5.25 -46.99 -65.24
N GLN A 8 6.08 -46.05 -64.74
CA GLN A 8 6.04 -45.20 -63.52
C GLN A 8 6.04 -45.81 -62.09
N ALA A 9 6.99 -45.34 -61.27
CA ALA A 9 6.71 -44.36 -60.20
C ALA A 9 8.02 -43.83 -59.58
N GLU A 10 8.13 -42.50 -59.52
CA GLU A 10 9.22 -41.74 -58.90
C GLU A 10 9.18 -41.85 -57.37
N ASN A 11 10.31 -42.20 -56.76
CA ASN A 11 10.58 -41.97 -55.35
C ASN A 11 11.21 -40.58 -55.23
N VAL A 12 10.43 -39.60 -54.75
CA VAL A 12 10.94 -38.32 -54.27
C VAL A 12 10.41 -38.09 -52.86
N ASP A 13 11.35 -37.79 -51.98
CA ASP A 13 11.26 -37.68 -50.54
C ASP A 13 10.06 -36.87 -50.03
N GLN A 14 9.35 -37.48 -49.09
CA GLN A 14 8.38 -36.84 -48.22
C GLN A 14 9.10 -35.95 -47.19
N HIS A 15 9.30 -34.67 -47.53
CA HIS A 15 9.51 -33.61 -46.54
C HIS A 15 8.51 -32.48 -46.80
N SER A 16 7.28 -32.66 -46.29
CA SER A 16 6.29 -31.58 -46.21
C SER A 16 5.56 -31.60 -44.87
N SER A 17 5.60 -30.43 -44.22
CA SER A 17 4.68 -29.90 -43.21
C SER A 17 4.71 -30.48 -41.79
N GLU A 18 5.73 -30.13 -41.02
CA GLU A 18 5.50 -29.75 -39.61
C GLU A 18 5.11 -28.27 -39.56
N SER A 19 3.86 -27.99 -39.93
CA SER A 19 3.17 -26.76 -39.56
C SER A 19 3.01 -26.77 -38.05
N SER A 20 3.81 -25.96 -37.35
CA SER A 20 3.69 -25.73 -35.92
C SER A 20 2.27 -25.24 -35.62
N LEU A 21 1.43 -26.13 -35.09
CA LEU A 21 0.18 -25.80 -34.41
C LEU A 21 0.52 -25.02 -33.13
N ALA A 22 0.89 -23.75 -33.29
CA ALA A 22 0.78 -22.79 -32.23
C ALA A 22 -0.71 -22.71 -31.90
N VAL A 23 -1.13 -23.43 -30.86
CA VAL A 23 -2.45 -23.27 -30.25
C VAL A 23 -2.58 -21.78 -29.94
N ARG A 24 -3.33 -21.05 -30.78
CA ARG A 24 -3.66 -19.64 -30.55
C ARG A 24 -4.51 -19.62 -29.28
N ARG A 25 -3.86 -19.49 -28.13
CA ARG A 25 -4.54 -19.27 -26.85
C ARG A 25 -5.41 -18.04 -27.02
N ARG A 26 -6.71 -18.16 -26.69
CA ARG A 26 -7.62 -17.01 -26.72
C ARG A 26 -7.02 -15.89 -25.86
N PRO A 27 -7.09 -14.62 -26.30
CA PRO A 27 -6.61 -13.50 -25.52
C PRO A 27 -7.35 -13.47 -24.18
N LYS A 28 -6.62 -13.40 -23.08
CA LYS A 28 -7.19 -13.25 -21.73
C LYS A 28 -7.87 -11.89 -21.64
N ARG A 29 -9.02 -11.83 -20.97
CA ARG A 29 -9.78 -10.60 -20.70
C ARG A 29 -10.26 -10.60 -19.27
N LEU A 30 -10.19 -9.47 -18.58
CA LEU A 30 -10.70 -9.33 -17.22
C LEU A 30 -12.20 -9.55 -17.16
N GLY A 31 -12.97 -8.96 -18.08
CA GLY A 31 -14.43 -9.07 -18.14
C GLY A 31 -14.96 -10.44 -18.52
N SER A 32 -14.09 -11.41 -18.85
CA SER A 32 -14.51 -12.78 -19.19
C SER A 32 -14.89 -13.63 -17.98
N VAL A 33 -14.54 -13.17 -16.77
CA VAL A 33 -14.83 -13.90 -15.53
C VAL A 33 -15.92 -13.16 -14.75
N PRO A 34 -17.08 -13.79 -14.52
CA PRO A 34 -18.14 -13.15 -13.75
C PRO A 34 -17.72 -12.95 -12.30
N TYR A 35 -18.30 -11.94 -11.66
CA TYR A 35 -18.22 -11.78 -10.22
C TYR A 35 -18.72 -13.06 -9.51
N ARG A 36 -18.07 -13.40 -8.39
CA ARG A 36 -18.54 -14.52 -7.53
C ARG A 36 -19.98 -14.29 -7.03
N ASP A 37 -20.31 -13.03 -6.76
CA ASP A 37 -21.67 -12.57 -6.51
C ASP A 37 -22.02 -11.55 -7.60
N PRO A 38 -22.99 -11.83 -8.48
CA PRO A 38 -23.41 -10.91 -9.53
C PRO A 38 -23.81 -9.52 -9.02
N ALA A 39 -24.32 -9.38 -7.79
CA ALA A 39 -24.68 -8.09 -7.22
C ALA A 39 -23.48 -7.14 -7.05
N HIS A 40 -22.25 -7.67 -7.07
CA HIS A 40 -21.05 -6.85 -6.99
C HIS A 40 -20.81 -5.96 -8.22
N SER A 41 -21.42 -6.26 -9.39
CA SER A 41 -21.28 -5.40 -10.58
C SER A 41 -21.87 -4.00 -10.37
N GLU A 42 -22.88 -3.86 -9.52
CA GLU A 42 -23.57 -2.59 -9.27
C GLU A 42 -22.93 -1.76 -8.15
N LEU A 43 -21.98 -2.33 -7.41
CA LEU A 43 -21.33 -1.65 -6.30
C LEU A 43 -20.19 -0.75 -6.79
N PRO A 44 -19.84 0.34 -6.08
CA PRO A 44 -18.65 1.13 -6.39
C PRO A 44 -17.37 0.29 -6.37
N HIS A 45 -16.50 0.47 -7.37
CA HIS A 45 -15.23 -0.24 -7.51
C HIS A 45 -14.06 0.64 -7.09
N VAL A 46 -13.23 0.11 -6.20
CA VAL A 46 -12.06 0.80 -5.65
C VAL A 46 -10.81 0.02 -6.03
N VAL A 47 -10.00 0.59 -6.92
CA VAL A 47 -8.73 -0.02 -7.33
C VAL A 47 -7.64 0.30 -6.32
N SER A 48 -7.00 -0.74 -5.78
CA SER A 48 -5.82 -0.61 -4.91
C SER A 48 -4.56 -0.47 -5.76
N PHE A 49 -4.26 0.75 -6.19
CA PHE A 49 -3.03 1.00 -6.92
C PHE A 49 -1.84 1.01 -5.96
N SER A 50 -0.90 0.09 -6.15
CA SER A 50 0.24 -0.08 -5.23
C SER A 50 1.52 0.61 -5.72
N GLY A 51 1.51 1.19 -6.92
CA GLY A 51 2.70 1.67 -7.61
C GLY A 51 3.46 0.59 -8.38
N GLY A 52 2.99 -0.67 -8.34
CA GLY A 52 3.64 -1.80 -9.01
C GLY A 52 3.00 -2.12 -10.37
N ARG A 53 3.78 -2.77 -11.26
CA ARG A 53 3.35 -3.21 -12.60
C ARG A 53 2.03 -3.98 -12.62
N SER A 54 1.80 -4.90 -11.69
CA SER A 54 0.56 -5.70 -11.67
C SER A 54 -0.66 -4.88 -11.27
N SER A 55 -0.55 -3.99 -10.27
CA SER A 55 -1.67 -3.13 -9.91
C SER A 55 -1.98 -2.11 -11.00
N ALA A 56 -0.96 -1.59 -11.67
CA ALA A 56 -1.14 -0.65 -12.77
C ALA A 56 -1.74 -1.35 -14.01
N ALA A 57 -1.23 -2.52 -14.41
CA ALA A 57 -1.80 -3.31 -15.50
C ALA A 57 -3.26 -3.67 -15.23
N LEU A 58 -3.61 -4.04 -13.99
CA LEU A 58 -4.99 -4.22 -13.57
C LEU A 58 -5.82 -2.95 -13.80
N THR A 59 -5.34 -1.78 -13.37
CA THR A 59 -6.06 -0.51 -13.54
C THR A 59 -6.34 -0.21 -15.01
N PHE A 60 -5.32 -0.27 -15.88
CA PHE A 60 -5.47 0.01 -17.30
C PHE A 60 -6.40 -1.00 -17.97
N MET A 61 -6.18 -2.31 -17.79
CA MET A 61 -7.07 -3.33 -18.38
C MET A 61 -8.51 -3.19 -17.88
N ALA A 62 -8.72 -2.87 -16.60
CA ALA A 62 -10.06 -2.70 -16.04
C ALA A 62 -10.75 -1.45 -16.61
N ALA A 63 -10.01 -0.38 -16.86
CA ALA A 63 -10.53 0.82 -17.51
C ALA A 63 -10.85 0.57 -19.00
N GLU A 64 -9.92 -0.03 -19.75
CA GLU A 64 -10.05 -0.36 -21.18
C GLU A 64 -11.21 -1.32 -21.47
N GLU A 65 -11.44 -2.30 -20.59
CA GLU A 65 -12.51 -3.28 -20.74
C GLU A 65 -13.87 -2.81 -20.17
N GLY A 66 -13.96 -1.56 -19.69
CA GLY A 66 -15.21 -1.00 -19.15
C GLY A 66 -15.64 -1.62 -17.82
N LEU A 67 -14.70 -2.24 -17.08
CA LEU A 67 -14.97 -2.75 -15.73
C LEU A 67 -15.13 -1.61 -14.72
N LEU A 68 -14.52 -0.45 -14.99
CA LEU A 68 -14.57 0.74 -14.17
C LEU A 68 -15.46 1.82 -14.79
N ASP A 69 -16.27 2.47 -13.95
CA ASP A 69 -17.17 3.56 -14.32
C ASP A 69 -17.18 4.64 -13.23
N ALA A 70 -16.67 5.84 -13.57
CA ALA A 70 -16.70 6.99 -12.66
C ALA A 70 -18.12 7.37 -12.22
N GLY A 71 -19.14 7.12 -13.06
CA GLY A 71 -20.55 7.37 -12.75
C GLY A 71 -21.09 6.50 -11.62
N ARG A 72 -20.55 5.30 -11.44
CA ARG A 72 -20.83 4.38 -10.32
C ARG A 72 -20.13 4.79 -9.01
N GLY A 73 -19.25 5.79 -9.07
CA GLY A 73 -18.41 6.21 -7.95
C GLY A 73 -17.09 5.44 -7.86
N ASP A 74 -16.66 4.84 -8.97
CA ASP A 74 -15.41 4.10 -9.02
C ASP A 74 -14.18 5.02 -8.95
N ILE A 75 -13.16 4.58 -8.22
CA ILE A 75 -11.93 5.35 -8.04
C ILE A 75 -10.69 4.47 -8.00
N VAL A 76 -9.56 5.09 -8.33
CA VAL A 76 -8.23 4.51 -8.16
C VAL A 76 -7.55 5.18 -6.96
N LEU A 77 -6.99 4.38 -6.05
CA LEU A 77 -6.33 4.89 -4.84
C LEU A 77 -4.87 4.45 -4.77
N PHE A 78 -3.95 5.41 -4.69
CA PHE A 78 -2.55 5.19 -4.33
C PHE A 78 -2.26 5.69 -2.91
N ALA A 79 -2.09 4.76 -1.97
CA ALA A 79 -1.75 5.06 -0.59
C ALA A 79 -0.23 5.16 -0.43
N ASN A 80 0.29 6.38 -0.47
CA ASN A 80 1.71 6.68 -0.28
C ASN A 80 2.16 6.35 1.16
N THR A 81 3.33 5.73 1.27
CA THR A 81 3.96 5.37 2.55
C THR A 81 5.21 6.18 2.87
N SER A 82 5.60 7.12 2.01
CA SER A 82 6.90 7.84 1.99
C SER A 82 8.13 6.95 1.93
N ALA A 83 7.97 5.67 1.60
CA ALA A 83 9.05 4.70 1.57
C ALA A 83 9.16 3.99 0.22
N GLU A 84 8.49 4.52 -0.81
CA GLU A 84 8.53 3.96 -2.16
C GLU A 84 9.79 4.48 -2.89
N HIS A 85 10.25 3.71 -3.88
CA HIS A 85 11.36 4.07 -4.74
C HIS A 85 11.01 5.33 -5.55
N PRO A 86 11.94 6.26 -5.81
CA PRO A 86 11.66 7.48 -6.59
C PRO A 86 10.99 7.20 -7.95
N GLY A 87 11.50 6.22 -8.71
CA GLY A 87 10.87 5.78 -9.96
C GLY A 87 9.44 5.20 -9.82
N THR A 88 9.04 4.76 -8.62
CA THR A 88 7.63 4.40 -8.35
C THR A 88 6.73 5.63 -8.31
N TYR A 89 7.20 6.76 -7.76
CA TYR A 89 6.43 8.00 -7.76
C TYR A 89 6.25 8.55 -9.17
N GLU A 90 7.31 8.59 -9.97
CA GLU A 90 7.26 8.99 -11.39
C GLU A 90 6.28 8.12 -12.18
N PHE A 91 6.39 6.79 -12.04
CA PHE A 91 5.49 5.85 -12.68
C PHE A 91 4.03 6.01 -12.24
N ALA A 92 3.79 6.17 -10.94
CA ALA A 92 2.44 6.35 -10.40
C ALA A 92 1.82 7.69 -10.86
N ALA A 93 2.63 8.75 -11.01
CA ALA A 93 2.18 10.06 -11.47
C ALA A 93 1.75 9.99 -12.94
N GLU A 94 2.55 9.31 -13.78
CA GLU A 94 2.20 9.09 -15.19
C GLU A 94 0.96 8.18 -15.33
N CYS A 95 0.84 7.12 -14.53
CA CYS A 95 -0.37 6.30 -14.48
C CYS A 95 -1.60 7.13 -14.10
N LYS A 96 -1.50 7.99 -13.09
CA LYS A 96 -2.58 8.90 -12.69
C LYS A 96 -3.00 9.80 -13.84
N ARG A 97 -2.03 10.47 -14.47
CA ARG A 97 -2.29 11.36 -15.60
C ARG A 97 -3.07 10.63 -16.70
N ARG A 98 -2.60 9.47 -17.16
CA ARG A 98 -3.25 8.71 -18.24
C ARG A 98 -4.64 8.19 -17.85
N ILE A 99 -4.78 7.62 -16.67
CA ILE A 99 -6.08 7.11 -16.20
C ILE A 99 -7.13 8.23 -16.14
N GLU A 100 -6.73 9.42 -15.69
CA GLU A 100 -7.63 10.58 -15.62
C GLU A 100 -7.94 11.15 -17.01
N THR A 101 -6.93 11.32 -17.87
CA THR A 101 -7.13 11.95 -19.19
C THR A 101 -7.75 11.04 -20.24
N GLU A 102 -7.42 9.74 -20.22
CA GLU A 102 -7.84 8.78 -21.26
C GLU A 102 -9.15 8.09 -20.89
N PHE A 103 -9.42 7.87 -19.60
CA PHE A 103 -10.58 7.11 -19.13
C PHE A 103 -11.53 7.92 -18.25
N GLY A 104 -11.17 9.15 -17.84
CA GLY A 104 -12.02 9.99 -17.00
C GLY A 104 -12.29 9.39 -15.61
N LEU A 105 -11.38 8.55 -15.10
CA LEU A 105 -11.52 7.88 -13.81
C LEU A 105 -10.75 8.65 -12.72
N PRO A 106 -11.40 9.08 -11.61
CA PRO A 106 -10.70 9.74 -10.52
C PRO A 106 -9.61 8.87 -9.90
N PHE A 107 -8.40 9.42 -9.81
CA PHE A 107 -7.25 8.74 -9.24
C PHE A 107 -6.64 9.59 -8.11
N PHE A 108 -6.97 9.22 -6.88
CA PHE A 108 -6.47 9.92 -5.69
C PHE A 108 -5.18 9.34 -5.12
N TRP A 109 -4.27 10.25 -4.79
CA TRP A 109 -3.14 9.96 -3.92
C TRP A 109 -3.51 10.37 -2.50
N LEU A 110 -3.21 9.49 -1.54
CA LEU A 110 -3.48 9.76 -0.14
C LEU A 110 -2.31 9.38 0.74
N GLU A 111 -2.18 10.11 1.84
CA GLU A 111 -1.19 9.89 2.87
C GLU A 111 -1.82 9.69 4.24
N PHE A 112 -1.21 8.83 5.03
CA PHE A 112 -1.42 8.83 6.47
C PHE A 112 -1.01 10.19 7.07
N THR A 113 -1.88 10.73 7.90
CA THR A 113 -1.57 11.87 8.76
C THR A 113 -2.16 11.65 10.15
N THR A 114 -1.91 12.57 11.05
CA THR A 114 -2.53 12.58 12.37
C THR A 114 -3.27 13.88 12.59
N VAL A 115 -4.37 13.81 13.34
CA VAL A 115 -5.09 14.99 13.81
C VAL A 115 -5.26 14.89 15.31
N GLU A 116 -5.36 16.03 15.97
CA GLU A 116 -5.74 16.11 17.36
C GLU A 116 -7.26 16.23 17.50
N ASP A 117 -7.80 15.55 18.49
CA ASP A 117 -9.23 15.51 18.83
C ASP A 117 -9.39 15.76 20.33
N ALA A 118 -10.56 16.17 20.80
CA ALA A 118 -10.81 16.32 22.24
C ALA A 118 -12.12 15.69 22.69
N TRP A 119 -12.08 15.18 23.90
CA TRP A 119 -13.21 14.59 24.61
C TRP A 119 -13.01 14.85 26.09
N ARG A 120 -14.08 15.36 26.72
CA ARG A 120 -14.06 15.81 28.12
C ARG A 120 -12.92 16.80 28.44
N GLY A 121 -12.58 17.66 27.48
CA GLY A 121 -11.50 18.66 27.63
C GLY A 121 -10.08 18.08 27.55
N GLU A 122 -9.93 16.76 27.35
CA GLU A 122 -8.62 16.17 27.08
C GLU A 122 -8.41 16.02 25.58
N TYR A 123 -7.28 16.54 25.11
CA TYR A 123 -6.85 16.43 23.73
C TYR A 123 -6.09 15.09 23.55
N TRP A 124 -6.13 14.47 22.37
CA TRP A 124 -5.23 13.39 21.96
C TRP A 124 -5.07 13.36 20.46
N ARG A 125 -3.99 12.73 20.01
CA ARG A 125 -3.68 12.57 18.59
C ARG A 125 -4.17 11.22 18.07
N LYS A 126 -4.87 11.23 16.94
CA LYS A 126 -5.42 10.04 16.27
C LYS A 126 -5.01 10.01 14.80
N LEU A 127 -5.05 8.82 14.21
CA LEU A 127 -4.83 8.61 12.79
C LEU A 127 -5.92 9.28 11.95
N SER A 128 -5.50 9.91 10.85
CA SER A 128 -6.34 10.45 9.77
C SER A 128 -5.67 10.21 8.41
N TYR A 129 -6.15 10.87 7.37
CA TYR A 129 -5.51 10.92 6.05
C TYR A 129 -5.51 12.35 5.49
N ARG A 130 -4.70 12.61 4.48
CA ARG A 130 -4.83 13.80 3.61
C ARG A 130 -4.72 13.38 2.15
N LEU A 131 -5.36 14.11 1.25
CA LEU A 131 -5.05 14.04 -0.18
C LEU A 131 -3.75 14.76 -0.47
N VAL A 132 -3.03 14.30 -1.49
CA VAL A 132 -1.80 14.95 -1.97
C VAL A 132 -1.76 14.98 -3.49
N LYS A 133 -1.06 15.98 -4.04
CA LYS A 133 -0.77 16.07 -5.47
C LYS A 133 0.43 15.18 -5.83
N PRO A 134 0.54 14.71 -7.09
CA PRO A 134 1.67 13.89 -7.56
C PRO A 134 2.93 14.74 -7.83
N ILE A 135 3.27 15.63 -6.90
CA ILE A 135 4.43 16.51 -6.89
C ILE A 135 5.08 16.45 -5.49
N PRO A 136 6.40 16.52 -5.34
CA PRO A 136 7.05 16.48 -4.04
C PRO A 136 6.60 17.61 -3.11
N ILE A 137 6.55 17.36 -1.81
CA ILE A 137 6.14 18.37 -0.81
C ILE A 137 7.10 19.55 -0.73
N GLU A 138 8.36 19.34 -1.12
CA GLU A 138 9.39 20.37 -1.19
C GLU A 138 9.08 21.42 -2.27
N ASP A 139 8.33 21.01 -3.30
CA ASP A 139 7.95 21.88 -4.44
C ASP A 139 6.56 22.51 -4.23
N ASP A 140 5.65 21.83 -3.54
CA ASP A 140 4.30 22.31 -3.23
C ASP A 140 3.82 21.79 -1.85
N PRO A 141 3.29 22.63 -0.95
CA PRO A 141 2.76 22.19 0.35
C PRO A 141 1.69 21.08 0.30
N GLU A 142 0.96 20.98 -0.81
CA GLU A 142 -0.03 19.94 -1.09
C GLU A 142 0.58 18.68 -1.73
N GLY A 143 1.89 18.67 -1.96
CA GLY A 143 2.65 17.57 -2.51
C GLY A 143 2.85 16.37 -1.57
N PHE A 144 3.36 15.28 -2.14
CA PHE A 144 3.63 14.02 -1.45
C PHE A 144 4.99 14.01 -0.72
N ARG A 145 5.04 13.27 0.38
CA ARG A 145 6.23 13.02 1.20
C ARG A 145 6.95 11.75 0.76
N SER A 146 8.28 11.75 0.81
CA SER A 146 9.10 10.66 0.25
C SER A 146 10.35 10.31 1.07
N THR A 147 10.54 10.92 2.25
CA THR A 147 11.75 10.77 3.07
C THR A 147 11.53 9.92 4.33
N GLY A 148 10.41 9.21 4.40
CA GLY A 148 10.06 8.30 5.50
C GLY A 148 9.28 8.95 6.65
N GLU A 149 8.79 10.17 6.47
CA GLU A 149 8.08 10.97 7.46
C GLU A 149 6.82 10.25 7.98
N LEU A 150 6.12 9.50 7.12
CA LEU A 150 4.92 8.76 7.52
C LEU A 150 5.26 7.59 8.44
N PHE A 151 6.45 6.99 8.28
CA PHE A 151 6.94 5.96 9.19
C PHE A 151 7.24 6.56 10.56
N GLU A 152 7.89 7.72 10.61
CA GLU A 152 8.17 8.39 11.88
C GLU A 152 6.89 8.82 12.59
N ASP A 153 5.93 9.38 11.86
CA ASP A 153 4.60 9.74 12.37
C ASP A 153 3.89 8.50 12.94
N LEU A 154 3.94 7.36 12.23
CA LEU A 154 3.32 6.11 12.66
C LEU A 154 3.95 5.57 13.94
N VAL A 155 5.28 5.48 13.97
CA VAL A 155 6.03 4.94 15.10
C VAL A 155 5.90 5.84 16.32
N SER A 156 5.88 7.15 16.11
CA SER A 156 5.64 8.13 17.17
C SER A 156 4.23 8.02 17.73
N LEU A 157 3.21 7.79 16.88
CA LEU A 157 1.82 7.62 17.31
C LEU A 157 1.59 6.34 18.11
N GLN A 158 2.12 5.20 17.65
CA GLN A 158 1.84 3.90 18.28
C GLN A 158 2.87 3.48 19.33
N GLY A 159 4.05 4.10 19.32
CA GLY A 159 5.12 3.84 20.28
C GLY A 159 5.90 2.54 20.03
N MET A 160 5.82 1.96 18.83
CA MET A 160 6.59 0.78 18.43
C MET A 160 6.88 0.79 16.92
N LEU A 161 7.99 0.17 16.53
CA LEU A 161 8.30 -0.11 15.14
C LEU A 161 7.26 -1.08 14.54
N PRO A 162 6.87 -0.91 13.26
CA PRO A 162 6.22 -1.99 12.54
C PRO A 162 7.20 -3.17 12.42
N ASN A 163 6.69 -4.40 12.33
CA ASN A 163 7.55 -5.58 12.26
C ASN A 163 6.94 -6.70 11.42
N VAL A 164 7.76 -7.70 11.08
CA VAL A 164 7.37 -8.85 10.25
C VAL A 164 6.17 -9.64 10.78
N HIS A 165 5.93 -9.60 12.10
CA HIS A 165 4.83 -10.32 12.73
C HIS A 165 3.52 -9.51 12.79
N SER A 166 3.56 -8.22 12.46
CA SER A 166 2.41 -7.33 12.56
C SER A 166 2.11 -6.64 11.23
N ARG A 167 0.85 -6.63 10.81
CA ARG A 167 0.39 -5.96 9.59
C ARG A 167 0.29 -4.43 9.77
N THR A 168 1.15 -3.84 10.58
CA THR A 168 1.01 -2.47 11.06
C THR A 168 1.14 -1.46 9.94
N CYS A 169 2.17 -1.58 9.09
CA CYS A 169 2.34 -0.71 7.91
C CYS A 169 1.11 -0.82 6.97
N THR A 170 0.72 -2.03 6.56
CA THR A 170 -0.45 -2.24 5.70
C THR A 170 -1.73 -1.68 6.32
N ALA A 171 -1.99 -1.96 7.59
CA ALA A 171 -3.20 -1.52 8.25
C ALA A 171 -3.23 0.00 8.39
N LYS A 172 -2.17 0.61 8.93
CA LYS A 172 -2.16 2.01 9.36
C LYS A 172 -1.79 2.99 8.25
N LEU A 173 -0.93 2.62 7.32
CA LEU A 173 -0.53 3.50 6.21
C LEU A 173 -1.39 3.32 4.96
N LYS A 174 -2.02 2.16 4.77
CA LYS A 174 -2.82 1.88 3.56
C LYS A 174 -4.31 1.72 3.85
N LEU A 175 -4.70 0.72 4.65
CA LEU A 175 -6.12 0.36 4.82
C LEU A 175 -6.92 1.41 5.60
N TYR A 176 -6.41 1.91 6.74
CA TYR A 176 -7.10 2.92 7.54
C TYR A 176 -7.29 4.25 6.80
N PRO A 177 -6.26 4.85 6.18
CA PRO A 177 -6.42 6.06 5.37
C PRO A 177 -7.42 5.86 4.23
N SER A 178 -7.31 4.76 3.48
CA SER A 178 -8.24 4.46 2.37
C SER A 178 -9.68 4.35 2.87
N HIS A 179 -9.89 3.68 4.00
CA HIS A 179 -11.21 3.51 4.59
C HIS A 179 -11.85 4.83 5.04
N LEU A 180 -11.06 5.76 5.60
CA LEU A 180 -11.55 7.09 5.96
C LEU A 180 -11.91 7.90 4.71
N LEU A 181 -11.08 7.83 3.65
CA LEU A 181 -11.35 8.49 2.37
C LEU A 181 -12.63 7.97 1.74
N LEU A 182 -12.78 6.65 1.63
CA LEU A 182 -13.96 6.02 1.05
C LEU A 182 -15.25 6.39 1.80
N SER A 183 -15.17 6.63 3.11
CA SER A 183 -16.34 7.04 3.89
C SER A 183 -16.86 8.42 3.52
N GLU A 184 -15.97 9.30 3.06
CA GLU A 184 -16.33 10.65 2.62
C GLU A 184 -16.73 10.63 1.14
N TRP A 185 -15.96 9.91 0.32
CA TRP A 185 -16.22 9.74 -1.12
C TRP A 185 -17.58 9.08 -1.41
N LEU A 186 -17.81 7.88 -0.86
CA LEU A 186 -19.08 7.15 -1.05
C LEU A 186 -20.25 7.79 -0.28
N GLY A 187 -19.95 8.69 0.66
CA GLY A 187 -20.94 9.52 1.33
C GLY A 187 -21.40 10.73 0.51
N GLY A 188 -20.82 10.94 -0.69
CA GLY A 188 -21.18 12.04 -1.58
C GLY A 188 -20.77 13.42 -1.06
N THR A 189 -19.72 13.51 -0.24
CA THR A 189 -19.20 14.82 0.19
C THR A 189 -18.47 15.52 -0.96
N GLU A 190 -18.29 16.84 -0.90
CA GLU A 190 -17.50 17.59 -1.89
C GLU A 190 -15.99 17.37 -1.76
N GLY A 191 -15.57 16.77 -0.65
CA GLY A 191 -14.16 16.57 -0.31
C GLY A 191 -13.98 16.06 1.12
N PRO A 192 -12.73 15.77 1.51
CA PRO A 192 -12.36 15.52 2.90
C PRO A 192 -12.70 16.73 3.77
N ALA A 193 -13.60 16.56 4.72
CA ALA A 193 -14.02 17.63 5.62
C ALA A 193 -12.87 18.07 6.55
N HIS A 194 -12.93 19.30 7.06
CA HIS A 194 -12.08 19.68 8.19
C HIS A 194 -12.25 18.66 9.33
N SER A 195 -11.13 18.16 9.88
CA SER A 195 -11.16 17.18 10.97
C SER A 195 -10.09 17.45 12.00
N GLY A 196 -10.46 17.32 13.28
CA GLY A 196 -9.61 17.67 14.41
C GLY A 196 -9.91 19.07 14.91
N HIS A 197 -8.99 19.65 15.69
CA HIS A 197 -9.22 20.92 16.35
C HIS A 197 -9.39 22.11 15.40
N TYR A 198 -10.41 22.92 15.68
CA TYR A 198 -10.49 24.29 15.16
C TYR A 198 -9.56 25.15 16.03
N TRP A 199 -8.47 25.65 15.45
CA TRP A 199 -7.70 26.69 16.13
C TRP A 199 -8.48 27.99 16.08
N SER A 200 -8.71 28.59 17.25
CA SER A 200 -8.71 30.04 17.39
C SER A 200 -7.32 30.43 17.89
N VAL A 201 -6.51 31.06 17.04
CA VAL A 201 -5.36 31.83 17.55
C VAL A 201 -5.95 32.99 18.33
N SER A 202 -5.60 33.13 19.61
CA SER A 202 -6.00 34.30 20.38
C SER A 202 -5.28 35.53 19.81
N ASP A 203 -5.94 36.71 19.80
CA ASP A 203 -5.41 37.94 19.20
C ASP A 203 -4.05 38.42 19.76
N ASP A 204 -3.64 37.91 20.92
CA ASP A 204 -2.35 38.20 21.57
C ASP A 204 -1.20 37.26 21.13
N GLY A 205 -1.43 36.40 20.14
CA GLY A 205 -0.43 35.43 19.65
C GLY A 205 -0.20 34.25 20.59
N THR A 206 -0.93 34.17 21.72
CA THR A 206 -0.89 33.00 22.58
C THR A 206 -1.75 31.88 22.00
N ARG A 207 -1.21 30.66 21.96
CA ARG A 207 -1.91 29.45 21.50
C ARG A 207 -3.02 29.10 22.51
N GLY A 208 -4.23 29.61 22.31
CA GLY A 208 -5.40 29.31 23.13
C GLY A 208 -5.81 27.83 23.01
N GLY A 209 -6.00 27.15 24.15
CA GLY A 209 -6.41 25.73 24.20
C GLY A 209 -5.27 24.75 23.92
N GLY A 210 -4.31 24.67 24.85
CA GLY A 210 -3.04 23.98 24.63
C GLY A 210 -3.19 22.52 24.18
N LEU A 211 -2.60 22.23 23.02
CA LEU A 211 -2.22 20.91 22.51
C LEU A 211 -1.78 19.98 23.65
N VAL A 212 -1.88 18.66 23.44
CA VAL A 212 -1.39 17.71 24.46
C VAL A 212 0.09 17.91 24.70
N SER A 213 0.45 18.46 25.86
CA SER A 213 1.84 18.59 26.27
C SER A 213 2.53 17.21 26.21
N PRO A 214 3.72 17.11 25.57
CA PRO A 214 4.52 15.88 25.57
C PRO A 214 4.76 15.30 26.98
N VAL A 215 4.92 16.17 27.97
CA VAL A 215 5.05 15.79 29.39
C VAL A 215 3.77 15.13 29.91
N ARG A 216 2.59 15.63 29.53
CA ARG A 216 1.31 15.02 29.89
C ARG A 216 1.14 13.64 29.26
N VAL A 217 1.56 13.47 28.00
CA VAL A 217 1.59 12.15 27.33
C VAL A 217 2.47 11.17 28.11
N ALA A 218 3.68 11.59 28.47
CA ALA A 218 4.61 10.77 29.23
C ALA A 218 4.09 10.38 30.62
N ASN A 219 3.47 11.33 31.33
CA ASN A 219 2.86 11.06 32.64
C ASN A 219 1.70 10.06 32.53
N ARG A 220 0.84 10.19 31.50
CA ARG A 220 -0.24 9.22 31.22
C ARG A 220 0.33 7.83 30.92
N TYR A 221 1.37 7.75 30.09
CA TYR A 221 2.03 6.50 29.74
C TYR A 221 2.64 5.80 30.97
N ALA A 222 3.30 6.56 31.85
CA ALA A 222 3.86 6.05 33.10
C ALA A 222 2.77 5.52 34.05
N ARG A 223 1.65 6.24 34.20
CA ARG A 223 0.48 5.79 34.99
C ARG A 223 -0.12 4.48 34.46
N ALA A 224 -0.06 4.27 33.15
CA ALA A 224 -0.49 3.02 32.50
C ALA A 224 0.54 1.88 32.61
N ARG A 225 1.60 2.03 33.43
CA ARG A 225 2.69 1.06 33.62
C ARG A 225 3.41 0.70 32.31
N GLY A 226 3.54 1.69 31.41
CA GLY A 226 4.31 1.53 30.19
C GLY A 226 5.80 1.31 30.46
N THR A 227 6.48 0.56 29.59
CA THR A 227 7.88 0.14 29.82
C THR A 227 8.92 0.91 29.01
N ALA A 228 8.50 1.82 28.13
CA ALA A 228 9.43 2.70 27.42
C ALA A 228 9.96 3.80 28.36
N SER A 229 11.18 4.30 28.08
CA SER A 229 11.75 5.40 28.86
C SER A 229 10.91 6.68 28.69
N ARG A 230 10.96 7.54 29.72
CA ARG A 230 10.22 8.79 29.73
C ARG A 230 10.69 9.71 28.60
N GLU A 231 12.00 9.78 28.37
CA GLU A 231 12.62 10.56 27.29
C GLU A 231 12.12 10.10 25.91
N SER A 232 12.05 8.78 25.67
CA SER A 232 11.57 8.22 24.40
C SER A 232 10.08 8.55 24.15
N VAL A 233 9.25 8.56 25.20
CA VAL A 233 7.83 8.93 25.06
C VAL A 233 7.69 10.43 24.77
N ILE A 234 8.46 11.28 25.45
CA ILE A 234 8.44 12.73 25.23
C ILE A 234 8.88 13.06 23.81
N ARG A 235 10.02 12.54 23.36
CA ARG A 235 10.55 12.77 22.01
C ARG A 235 9.53 12.46 20.92
N ARG A 236 8.83 11.33 21.04
CA ARG A 236 7.78 10.92 20.09
C ARG A 236 6.56 11.85 20.13
N ALA A 237 6.17 12.31 21.32
CA ALA A 237 5.08 13.26 21.46
C ALA A 237 5.47 14.66 20.92
N GLU A 238 6.73 15.08 21.10
CA GLU A 238 7.29 16.30 20.51
C GLU A 238 7.30 16.22 18.99
N HIS A 239 7.79 15.12 18.41
CA HIS A 239 7.73 14.88 16.96
C HIS A 239 6.32 15.07 16.42
N LEU A 240 5.34 14.39 17.03
CA LEU A 240 3.96 14.53 16.60
C LEU A 240 3.41 15.95 16.79
N SER A 241 3.82 16.69 17.82
CA SER A 241 3.38 18.06 18.04
C SER A 241 3.79 19.03 16.92
N THR A 242 4.78 18.66 16.11
CA THR A 242 5.16 19.41 14.89
C THR A 242 4.18 19.21 13.73
N ARG A 243 3.35 18.15 13.77
CA ARG A 243 2.39 17.87 12.70
C ARG A 243 1.09 18.66 12.91
N PRO A 244 0.43 19.10 11.81
CA PRO A 244 -0.82 19.83 11.89
C PRO A 244 -1.83 19.14 12.82
N PRO A 245 -2.42 19.86 13.78
CA PRO A 245 -3.37 19.32 14.74
C PRO A 245 -4.78 19.15 14.15
N SER A 246 -5.03 19.68 12.96
CA SER A 246 -6.22 19.36 12.18
C SER A 246 -5.86 19.13 10.73
N ARG A 247 -6.69 18.30 10.09
CA ARG A 247 -6.76 18.17 8.63
C ARG A 247 -7.66 19.29 8.14
N LEU A 248 -7.11 20.18 7.32
CA LEU A 248 -7.88 21.25 6.68
C LEU A 248 -8.89 20.67 5.67
N GLN A 249 -9.92 21.45 5.37
CA GLN A 249 -10.86 21.13 4.30
C GLN A 249 -10.11 20.98 2.96
N GLN A 250 -10.34 19.88 2.27
CA GLN A 250 -9.89 19.63 0.90
C GLN A 250 -11.12 19.41 0.01
N TYR A 251 -11.01 19.62 -1.30
CA TYR A 251 -12.07 19.31 -2.27
C TYR A 251 -11.58 18.27 -3.26
N TRP A 252 -12.42 17.29 -3.63
CA TRP A 252 -12.00 16.21 -4.53
C TRP A 252 -11.44 16.74 -5.84
N LYS A 253 -12.12 17.73 -6.44
CA LYS A 253 -11.76 18.35 -7.73
C LYS A 253 -10.37 18.97 -7.78
N ASP A 254 -9.76 19.28 -6.63
CA ASP A 254 -8.43 19.89 -6.58
C ASP A 254 -7.30 18.83 -6.66
N TYR A 255 -7.65 17.54 -6.60
CA TYR A 255 -6.71 16.41 -6.55
C TYR A 255 -6.94 15.37 -7.67
N THR A 256 -7.83 15.65 -8.61
CA THR A 256 -8.09 14.82 -9.81
C THR A 256 -8.48 15.71 -10.98
N ASP A 257 -7.94 15.42 -12.16
CA ASP A 257 -8.37 16.08 -13.40
C ASP A 257 -9.61 15.40 -14.01
N ALA A 258 -9.91 14.17 -13.58
CA ALA A 258 -11.12 13.47 -13.99
C ALA A 258 -12.40 14.12 -13.41
N PRO A 259 -13.55 14.02 -14.12
CA PRO A 259 -14.81 14.57 -13.63
C PRO A 259 -15.22 13.98 -12.27
N VAL A 260 -15.29 14.83 -11.25
CA VAL A 260 -15.89 14.46 -9.97
C VAL A 260 -17.40 14.64 -10.08
N ARG A 261 -18.13 13.54 -10.23
CA ARG A 261 -19.57 13.53 -10.03
C ARG A 261 -19.83 13.17 -8.58
N ALA A 262 -20.69 13.93 -7.89
CA ALA A 262 -21.23 13.47 -6.63
C ALA A 262 -21.91 12.13 -6.92
N ALA A 263 -21.38 11.03 -6.39
CA ALA A 263 -22.00 9.73 -6.57
C ALA A 263 -23.47 9.88 -6.18
N SER A 264 -24.38 9.63 -7.12
CA SER A 264 -25.82 9.67 -6.87
C SER A 264 -26.22 8.43 -6.08
N MET A 265 -25.55 8.18 -4.96
CA MET A 265 -25.94 7.24 -3.93
C MET A 265 -26.94 8.01 -3.08
N GLY A 266 -28.23 7.74 -3.26
CA GLY A 266 -29.30 8.45 -2.59
C GLY A 266 -29.05 8.55 -1.08
N ALA A 267 -28.62 9.73 -0.62
CA ALA A 267 -28.74 10.30 0.73
C ALA A 267 -28.59 9.38 1.95
N VAL A 268 -27.94 8.22 1.87
CA VAL A 268 -27.62 7.44 3.07
C VAL A 268 -26.23 7.89 3.50
N ARG A 269 -26.20 8.77 4.50
CA ARG A 269 -25.05 8.96 5.40
C ARG A 269 -24.77 7.62 6.10
N ALA A 270 -24.32 6.63 5.34
CA ALA A 270 -24.01 5.30 5.84
C ALA A 270 -22.64 5.40 6.52
N PRO A 271 -22.55 5.28 7.86
CA PRO A 271 -21.25 5.28 8.51
C PRO A 271 -20.47 4.08 7.99
N MET A 272 -19.26 4.28 7.47
CA MET A 272 -18.37 3.14 7.14
C MET A 272 -17.90 2.35 8.38
N ARG A 273 -18.38 2.69 9.57
CA ARG A 273 -18.14 1.94 10.81
C ARG A 273 -19.40 1.21 11.23
N GLY A 274 -19.22 -0.04 11.66
CA GLY A 274 -20.31 -0.87 12.17
C GLY A 274 -21.14 -1.54 11.07
N PRO A 275 -22.30 -2.12 11.42
CA PRO A 275 -23.10 -2.96 10.54
C PRO A 275 -23.69 -2.28 9.28
N GLY A 276 -23.57 -0.95 9.15
CA GLY A 276 -24.13 -0.16 8.05
C GLY A 276 -23.10 0.42 7.07
N ALA A 277 -21.89 -0.13 7.02
CA ALA A 277 -20.84 0.36 6.13
C ALA A 277 -21.17 0.17 4.65
N ALA A 278 -20.96 1.21 3.84
CA ALA A 278 -21.26 1.20 2.41
C ALA A 278 -20.54 0.03 1.70
N PRO A 279 -21.29 -0.88 1.06
CA PRO A 279 -20.70 -1.99 0.31
C PRO A 279 -19.95 -1.46 -0.92
N HIS A 280 -18.77 -2.00 -1.18
CA HIS A 280 -17.94 -1.64 -2.33
C HIS A 280 -17.01 -2.80 -2.71
N VAL A 281 -16.64 -2.87 -3.97
CA VAL A 281 -15.70 -3.86 -4.50
C VAL A 281 -14.28 -3.30 -4.42
N ARG A 282 -13.33 -4.08 -3.90
CA ARG A 282 -11.92 -3.73 -3.83
C ARG A 282 -11.10 -4.55 -4.81
N LEU A 283 -10.63 -3.91 -5.86
CA LEU A 283 -9.81 -4.57 -6.89
C LEU A 283 -8.36 -4.63 -6.41
N LEU A 284 -7.80 -5.84 -6.41
CA LEU A 284 -6.43 -6.13 -6.00
C LEU A 284 -5.64 -6.74 -7.15
N GLY A 285 -4.48 -6.15 -7.45
CA GLY A 285 -3.57 -6.58 -8.51
C GLY A 285 -2.78 -7.85 -8.17
N LEU A 286 -3.46 -8.90 -7.69
CA LEU A 286 -2.88 -10.23 -7.47
C LEU A 286 -3.13 -11.11 -8.68
N ARG A 287 -2.08 -11.78 -9.15
CA ARG A 287 -2.07 -12.63 -10.33
C ARG A 287 -2.40 -14.09 -10.01
N ALA A 288 -2.63 -14.90 -11.04
CA ALA A 288 -2.94 -16.32 -10.92
C ALA A 288 -1.77 -17.14 -10.35
N ASP A 289 -0.53 -16.75 -10.69
CA ASP A 289 0.71 -17.31 -10.13
C ASP A 289 0.96 -16.87 -8.67
N GLU A 290 0.07 -16.08 -8.08
CA GLU A 290 0.12 -15.61 -6.69
C GLU A 290 -1.01 -16.19 -5.82
N GLY A 291 -1.56 -17.36 -6.18
CA GLY A 291 -2.73 -17.98 -5.52
C GLY A 291 -2.62 -18.10 -4.00
N ARG A 292 -1.42 -18.33 -3.45
CA ARG A 292 -1.20 -18.32 -1.99
C ARG A 292 -1.53 -16.97 -1.35
N ARG A 293 -1.20 -15.85 -2.01
CA ARG A 293 -1.54 -14.49 -1.54
C ARG A 293 -3.04 -14.25 -1.60
N VAL A 294 -3.72 -14.74 -2.65
CA VAL A 294 -5.19 -14.67 -2.79
C VAL A 294 -5.88 -15.42 -1.66
N ASN A 295 -5.49 -16.67 -1.41
CA ASN A 295 -6.02 -17.49 -0.31
C ASN A 295 -5.81 -16.83 1.06
N ARG A 296 -4.66 -16.16 1.25
CA ARG A 296 -4.35 -15.41 2.47
C ARG A 296 -5.22 -14.16 2.67
N VAL A 297 -5.68 -13.53 1.59
CA VAL A 297 -6.67 -12.44 1.68
C VAL A 297 -8.04 -13.04 2.00
N LEU A 298 -8.46 -14.05 1.24
CA LEU A 298 -9.75 -14.72 1.42
C LEU A 298 -9.94 -15.33 2.81
N SER A 299 -8.91 -15.95 3.40
CA SER A 299 -9.00 -16.54 4.74
C SER A 299 -9.14 -15.50 5.87
N ARG A 300 -8.78 -14.24 5.60
CA ARG A 300 -8.96 -13.11 6.53
C ARG A 300 -10.30 -12.42 6.32
N SER A 301 -10.80 -12.46 5.09
CA SER A 301 -12.10 -11.94 4.74
C SER A 301 -13.16 -12.92 5.24
N LEU A 302 -14.10 -12.44 6.06
CA LEU A 302 -15.08 -13.30 6.71
C LEU A 302 -16.16 -13.70 5.69
N PHE A 303 -15.82 -14.60 4.76
CA PHE A 303 -16.74 -15.25 3.83
C PHE A 303 -17.31 -16.56 4.39
N ALA A 304 -17.19 -16.80 5.70
CA ALA A 304 -17.90 -17.89 6.34
C ALA A 304 -19.38 -17.54 6.41
N GLU A 305 -20.17 -18.07 5.48
CA GLU A 305 -21.63 -18.07 5.55
C GLU A 305 -22.07 -18.53 6.96
N GLY A 306 -22.97 -17.76 7.60
CA GLY A 306 -23.53 -18.10 8.92
C GLY A 306 -22.85 -17.44 10.13
N ALA A 307 -21.80 -16.63 9.96
CA ALA A 307 -21.26 -15.85 11.08
C ALA A 307 -22.19 -14.66 11.44
N THR A 308 -23.09 -14.87 12.39
CA THR A 308 -24.09 -13.88 12.85
C THR A 308 -23.49 -12.60 13.46
N THR A 309 -22.18 -12.57 13.76
CA THR A 309 -21.42 -11.38 14.17
C THR A 309 -19.95 -11.50 13.76
N ALA A 310 -19.67 -11.49 12.46
CA ALA A 310 -18.31 -11.48 11.97
C ALA A 310 -17.59 -10.16 12.37
N ARG A 311 -16.52 -10.24 13.19
CA ARG A 311 -15.69 -9.08 13.61
C ARG A 311 -14.87 -8.53 12.43
N CYS A 312 -15.51 -7.93 11.43
CA CYS A 312 -14.82 -7.14 10.41
C CYS A 312 -14.10 -5.97 11.09
N SER A 313 -12.81 -5.81 10.82
CA SER A 313 -12.01 -4.70 11.32
C SER A 313 -11.18 -4.14 10.19
N VAL A 314 -10.95 -2.84 10.19
CA VAL A 314 -10.10 -2.18 9.18
C VAL A 314 -8.68 -2.80 9.09
N LYS A 315 -8.21 -3.47 10.15
CA LYS A 315 -6.92 -4.19 10.17
C LYS A 315 -6.93 -5.50 9.37
N THR A 316 -8.08 -6.15 9.26
CA THR A 316 -8.26 -7.44 8.61
C THR A 316 -8.93 -7.25 7.26
N GLN A 317 -10.18 -6.78 7.28
CA GLN A 317 -11.04 -6.44 6.16
C GLN A 317 -11.87 -5.21 6.57
N PRO A 318 -11.66 -4.04 5.93
CA PRO A 318 -12.52 -2.88 6.15
C PRO A 318 -14.01 -3.23 6.02
N PRO A 319 -14.87 -2.76 6.94
CA PRO A 319 -16.30 -2.96 6.83
C PRO A 319 -16.83 -2.51 5.46
N GLY A 320 -17.75 -3.29 4.87
CA GLY A 320 -18.30 -3.05 3.52
C GLY A 320 -17.44 -3.56 2.35
N GLU A 321 -16.14 -3.82 2.56
CA GLU A 321 -15.22 -4.20 1.48
C GLU A 321 -15.49 -5.63 0.95
N ARG A 322 -15.56 -5.77 -0.38
CA ARG A 322 -15.63 -7.06 -1.09
C ARG A 322 -14.36 -7.22 -1.94
N PRO A 323 -13.35 -8.00 -1.51
CA PRO A 323 -12.13 -8.18 -2.30
C PRO A 323 -12.43 -8.90 -3.61
N TYR A 324 -11.84 -8.41 -4.70
CA TYR A 324 -11.92 -8.97 -6.03
C TYR A 324 -10.52 -9.04 -6.68
N PHE A 325 -10.25 -10.12 -7.41
CA PHE A 325 -8.92 -10.44 -7.94
C PHE A 325 -8.96 -10.70 -9.45
N PRO A 326 -9.24 -9.68 -10.30
CA PRO A 326 -9.52 -9.89 -11.72
C PRO A 326 -8.37 -10.58 -12.47
N LEU A 327 -7.12 -10.20 -12.18
CA LEU A 327 -5.95 -10.82 -12.81
C LEU A 327 -5.82 -12.30 -12.44
N HIS A 328 -6.02 -12.66 -11.18
CA HIS A 328 -6.02 -14.04 -10.73
C HIS A 328 -7.13 -14.84 -11.38
N ASP A 329 -8.36 -14.33 -11.31
CA ASP A 329 -9.55 -15.04 -11.76
C ASP A 329 -9.54 -15.22 -13.28
N ALA A 330 -9.03 -14.25 -14.05
CA ALA A 330 -8.82 -14.35 -15.50
C ALA A 330 -7.51 -15.04 -15.92
N GLY A 331 -6.74 -15.61 -14.98
CA GLY A 331 -5.58 -16.44 -15.26
C GLY A 331 -4.33 -15.68 -15.72
N PHE A 332 -4.23 -14.37 -15.49
CA PHE A 332 -3.03 -13.58 -15.80
C PHE A 332 -1.88 -13.92 -14.83
N ILE A 333 -0.69 -14.13 -15.38
CA ILE A 333 0.56 -14.40 -14.65
C ILE A 333 1.57 -13.27 -14.86
N ALA A 334 2.73 -13.35 -14.21
CA ALA A 334 3.77 -12.32 -14.32
C ALA A 334 4.21 -12.04 -15.76
N GLU A 335 4.26 -13.08 -16.61
CA GLU A 335 4.61 -12.95 -18.04
C GLU A 335 3.60 -12.09 -18.81
N ASP A 336 2.30 -12.26 -18.55
CA ASP A 336 1.26 -11.49 -19.25
C ASP A 336 1.35 -10.01 -18.86
N VAL A 337 1.63 -9.73 -17.58
CA VAL A 337 1.86 -8.36 -17.10
C VAL A 337 3.10 -7.77 -17.74
N ARG A 338 4.20 -8.52 -17.87
CA ARG A 338 5.40 -8.05 -18.58
C ARG A 338 5.10 -7.75 -20.04
N SER A 339 4.38 -8.65 -20.71
CA SER A 339 3.97 -8.51 -22.10
C SER A 339 3.06 -7.30 -22.32
N PHE A 340 2.21 -6.98 -21.34
CA PHE A 340 1.41 -5.75 -21.35
C PHE A 340 2.30 -4.52 -21.38
N TRP A 341 3.24 -4.40 -20.43
CA TRP A 341 4.14 -3.25 -20.33
C TRP A 341 5.12 -3.11 -21.49
N GLN A 342 5.54 -4.21 -22.12
CA GLN A 342 6.38 -4.18 -23.33
C GLN A 342 5.73 -3.49 -24.54
N ARG A 343 4.40 -3.33 -24.53
CA ARG A 343 3.64 -2.64 -25.58
C ARG A 343 3.35 -1.18 -25.25
N CYS A 344 3.62 -0.76 -24.01
CA CYS A 344 3.44 0.61 -23.57
C CYS A 344 4.70 1.43 -23.88
N ASP A 345 4.52 2.72 -24.11
CA ASP A 345 5.58 3.73 -24.28
C ASP A 345 6.16 4.21 -22.95
N PHE A 346 5.64 3.72 -21.81
CA PHE A 346 6.14 3.96 -20.46
C PHE A 346 6.03 2.67 -19.62
N ASP A 347 6.90 2.51 -18.62
CA ASP A 347 6.89 1.37 -17.69
C ASP A 347 7.48 1.80 -16.33
N LEU A 348 7.29 0.96 -15.30
CA LEU A 348 7.90 1.11 -13.99
C LEU A 348 9.42 0.83 -14.08
N ASP A 349 10.18 1.86 -14.39
CA ASP A 349 11.63 1.79 -14.57
C ASP A 349 12.37 1.71 -13.21
N ILE A 350 12.16 0.61 -12.50
CA ILE A 350 12.92 0.24 -11.29
C ILE A 350 13.42 -1.19 -11.42
N PRO A 351 14.52 -1.55 -10.73
CA PRO A 351 14.99 -2.93 -10.69
C PRO A 351 13.87 -3.91 -10.25
N PRO A 352 13.58 -4.98 -11.01
CA PRO A 352 12.45 -5.88 -10.72
C PRO A 352 12.47 -6.50 -9.31
N ASP A 353 13.67 -6.75 -8.80
CA ASP A 353 13.98 -7.31 -7.49
C ASP A 353 13.91 -6.29 -6.34
N ALA A 354 14.00 -4.99 -6.64
CA ALA A 354 13.90 -3.93 -5.64
C ALA A 354 12.47 -3.77 -5.12
N GLY A 355 11.47 -3.87 -6.01
CA GLY A 355 10.08 -3.55 -5.69
C GLY A 355 9.89 -2.11 -5.21
N ASN A 356 8.65 -1.72 -4.91
CA ASN A 356 8.32 -0.32 -4.64
C ASN A 356 8.97 0.17 -3.33
N CYS A 357 8.77 -0.54 -2.22
CA CYS A 357 9.48 -0.24 -0.97
C CYS A 357 10.79 -1.04 -0.91
N VAL A 358 11.89 -0.42 -1.36
CA VAL A 358 13.20 -1.06 -1.65
C VAL A 358 13.70 -1.96 -0.51
N PHE A 359 13.83 -1.41 0.70
CA PHE A 359 14.36 -2.13 1.86
C PHE A 359 13.27 -2.54 2.86
N CYS A 360 12.06 -2.85 2.37
CA CYS A 360 10.97 -3.35 3.20
C CYS A 360 11.41 -4.54 4.07
N PHE A 361 11.25 -4.42 5.39
CA PHE A 361 11.59 -5.47 6.38
C PHE A 361 10.83 -6.79 6.19
N MET A 362 9.80 -6.83 5.32
CA MET A 362 9.10 -8.06 4.94
C MET A 362 9.87 -8.90 3.90
N LYS A 363 10.94 -8.36 3.30
CA LYS A 363 11.81 -9.09 2.36
C LYS A 363 12.80 -9.99 3.09
N GLY A 364 13.27 -11.01 2.39
CA GLY A 364 14.30 -11.90 2.91
C GLY A 364 15.62 -11.15 3.15
N THR A 365 16.34 -11.54 4.21
CA THR A 365 17.60 -10.91 4.60
C THR A 365 18.64 -10.88 3.49
N GLN A 366 18.81 -11.99 2.76
CA GLN A 366 19.76 -12.06 1.64
C GLN A 366 19.40 -11.07 0.52
N GLN A 367 18.10 -10.92 0.21
CA GLN A 367 17.63 -9.96 -0.78
C GLN A 367 17.95 -8.52 -0.35
N LEU A 368 17.76 -8.18 0.94
CA LEU A 368 18.07 -6.85 1.46
C LEU A 368 19.57 -6.53 1.38
N VAL A 369 20.44 -7.50 1.70
CA VAL A 369 21.90 -7.32 1.59
C VAL A 369 22.32 -7.14 0.12
N GLU A 370 21.78 -7.93 -0.80
CA GLU A 370 22.10 -7.81 -2.23
C GLU A 370 21.64 -6.47 -2.81
N LEU A 371 20.41 -6.04 -2.48
CA LEU A 371 19.91 -4.71 -2.85
C LEU A 371 20.79 -3.59 -2.28
N GLY A 372 21.34 -3.78 -1.07
CA GLY A 372 22.26 -2.83 -0.44
C GLY A 372 23.57 -2.67 -1.20
N ARG A 373 24.11 -3.76 -1.78
CA ARG A 373 25.36 -3.74 -2.56
C ARG A 373 25.17 -3.16 -3.97
N ARG A 374 23.98 -3.30 -4.53
CA ARG A 374 23.69 -2.81 -5.88
C ARG A 374 23.66 -1.29 -5.93
N ARG A 375 24.34 -0.69 -6.92
CA ARG A 375 24.26 0.75 -7.17
C ARG A 375 22.99 1.08 -7.95
N ASP A 376 22.25 2.07 -7.48
CA ASP A 376 21.10 2.66 -8.18
C ASP A 376 21.18 4.19 -8.02
N PRO A 377 21.39 4.94 -9.12
CA PRO A 377 21.56 6.39 -9.06
C PRO A 377 20.28 7.15 -8.70
N ARG A 378 19.11 6.51 -8.75
CA ARG A 378 17.84 7.14 -8.36
C ARG A 378 17.60 7.08 -6.86
N ARG A 379 18.30 6.20 -6.12
CA ARG A 379 18.16 6.11 -4.67
C ARG A 379 18.86 7.27 -3.99
N ARG A 380 18.25 7.72 -2.88
CA ARG A 380 18.72 8.82 -2.05
C ARG A 380 19.09 8.28 -0.67
N SER A 381 20.25 8.69 -0.15
CA SER A 381 20.78 8.20 1.13
C SER A 381 19.98 8.68 2.34
N ASP A 382 19.26 9.79 2.22
CA ASP A 382 18.44 10.39 3.27
C ASP A 382 16.99 9.86 3.28
N THR A 383 16.66 8.84 2.49
CA THR A 383 15.30 8.31 2.36
C THR A 383 15.23 6.79 2.56
N PRO A 384 14.03 6.21 2.74
CA PRO A 384 13.87 4.76 2.85
C PRO A 384 14.28 3.96 1.61
N SER A 385 14.70 4.63 0.53
CA SER A 385 15.33 4.00 -0.62
C SER A 385 16.77 3.55 -0.35
N ASP A 386 17.36 3.90 0.80
CA ASP A 386 18.70 3.49 1.23
C ASP A 386 18.66 2.63 2.50
N ILE A 387 19.54 1.63 2.61
CA ILE A 387 19.56 0.72 3.76
C ILE A 387 20.07 1.39 5.04
N GLY A 388 20.97 2.38 4.92
CA GLY A 388 21.49 3.15 6.04
C GLY A 388 20.39 3.93 6.75
N TRP A 389 19.46 4.51 5.98
CA TRP A 389 18.27 5.15 6.54
C TRP A 389 17.48 4.20 7.46
N TRP A 390 17.29 2.94 7.07
CA TRP A 390 16.58 1.96 7.89
C TRP A 390 17.34 1.57 9.15
N ALA A 391 18.67 1.51 9.09
CA ALA A 391 19.51 1.26 10.25
C ALA A 391 19.40 2.41 11.27
N ASP A 392 19.58 3.64 10.81
CA ASP A 392 19.48 4.85 11.64
C ASP A 392 18.06 5.00 12.24
N PHE A 393 17.04 4.77 11.42
CA PHE A 393 15.64 4.81 11.86
C PHE A 393 15.33 3.73 12.89
N GLU A 394 15.82 2.51 12.70
CA GLU A 394 15.64 1.43 13.66
C GLU A 394 16.32 1.75 14.99
N ASP A 395 17.57 2.21 14.97
CA ASP A 395 18.33 2.55 16.17
C ASP A 395 17.71 3.71 16.95
N LEU A 396 17.15 4.70 16.24
CA LEU A 396 16.44 5.80 16.88
C LEU A 396 15.16 5.34 17.59
N HIS A 397 14.43 4.38 17.02
CA HIS A 397 13.07 4.01 17.45
C HIS A 397 12.95 2.63 18.11
N VAL A 398 14.03 1.86 18.20
CA VAL A 398 14.05 0.55 18.82
C VAL A 398 13.58 0.65 20.26
N ARG A 399 12.71 -0.29 20.66
CA ARG A 399 12.29 -0.40 22.05
C ARG A 399 13.17 -1.43 22.75
N LEU A 400 13.73 -1.03 23.88
CA LEU A 400 14.43 -1.91 24.82
C LEU A 400 13.54 -2.09 26.05
N ALA A 401 13.36 -3.33 26.50
CA ALA A 401 12.62 -3.62 27.73
C ALA A 401 13.22 -4.81 28.47
N PRO A 402 13.13 -4.88 29.82
CA PRO A 402 13.59 -6.05 30.57
C PRO A 402 12.93 -7.34 30.09
N LYS A 403 13.67 -8.46 30.09
CA LYS A 403 13.11 -9.78 29.81
C LYS A 403 12.06 -10.16 30.86
N ARG A 404 10.95 -10.77 30.42
CA ARG A 404 9.97 -11.34 31.35
C ARG A 404 10.56 -12.60 31.99
N GLY A 405 10.70 -12.61 33.32
CA GLY A 405 11.09 -13.79 34.09
C GLY A 405 12.58 -14.16 34.04
N GLY A 406 13.48 -13.23 33.69
CA GLY A 406 14.92 -13.48 33.68
C GLY A 406 15.77 -12.21 33.70
N SER A 407 17.09 -12.36 33.72
CA SER A 407 18.03 -11.24 33.62
C SER A 407 18.27 -10.83 32.15
N GLY A 408 18.38 -9.53 31.90
CA GLY A 408 18.73 -8.97 30.59
C GLY A 408 17.62 -8.15 29.92
N ILE A 409 17.92 -7.66 28.71
CA ILE A 409 17.09 -6.75 27.93
C ILE A 409 16.63 -7.45 26.64
N SER A 410 15.37 -7.26 26.28
CA SER A 410 14.79 -7.62 24.98
C SER A 410 14.78 -6.40 24.05
N ARG A 411 15.23 -6.61 22.82
CA ARG A 411 15.20 -5.65 21.70
C ARG A 411 13.96 -5.90 20.84
N PHE A 412 13.19 -4.88 20.53
CA PHE A 412 12.00 -4.98 19.68
C PHE A 412 12.21 -4.15 18.40
N GLY A 413 12.63 -4.83 17.32
CA GLY A 413 12.97 -4.23 16.04
C GLY A 413 12.00 -4.58 14.90
N PHE A 414 12.36 -4.22 13.67
CA PHE A 414 11.60 -4.50 12.46
C PHE A 414 11.47 -6.02 12.17
N PHE A 415 12.53 -6.78 12.46
CA PHE A 415 12.56 -8.23 12.23
C PHE A 415 12.01 -9.05 13.41
N GLY A 416 11.50 -8.39 14.46
CA GLY A 416 10.93 -9.05 15.63
C GLY A 416 11.75 -8.86 16.91
N VAL A 417 11.50 -9.72 17.90
CA VAL A 417 12.11 -9.63 19.23
C VAL A 417 13.49 -10.30 19.22
N ASN A 418 14.53 -9.57 19.61
CA ASN A 418 15.93 -10.01 19.60
C ASN A 418 16.43 -10.50 18.23
N ALA A 419 15.73 -10.13 17.16
CA ALA A 419 16.14 -10.40 15.80
C ALA A 419 17.22 -9.41 15.35
N ARG A 420 17.95 -9.81 14.30
CA ARG A 420 18.99 -9.02 13.66
C ARG A 420 18.49 -7.62 13.28
N PRO A 421 19.23 -6.53 13.60
CA PRO A 421 18.91 -5.18 13.18
C PRO A 421 19.22 -4.91 11.69
N PHE A 422 18.70 -3.80 11.16
CA PHE A 422 19.13 -3.29 9.85
C PHE A 422 20.59 -2.87 9.81
N SER A 423 21.17 -2.39 10.92
CA SER A 423 22.59 -2.03 11.00
C SER A 423 23.51 -3.21 10.65
N ASP A 424 23.19 -4.43 11.08
CA ASP A 424 23.94 -5.62 10.69
C ASP A 424 23.81 -5.94 9.18
N LEU A 425 22.66 -5.62 8.57
CA LEU A 425 22.45 -5.80 7.13
C LEU A 425 23.25 -4.78 6.33
N ALA A 426 23.30 -3.53 6.80
CA ALA A 426 24.12 -2.47 6.25
C ALA A 426 25.62 -2.78 6.43
N ASP A 427 26.04 -3.33 7.58
CA ASP A 427 27.42 -3.77 7.82
C ASP A 427 27.83 -4.94 6.89
N GLY A 428 26.90 -5.82 6.53
CA GLY A 428 27.10 -6.86 5.51
C GLY A 428 27.33 -6.29 4.10
N VAL A 429 26.97 -5.03 3.84
CA VAL A 429 27.37 -4.25 2.66
C VAL A 429 28.81 -3.73 2.83
N ALA A 430 29.22 -3.41 4.06
CA ALA A 430 30.55 -2.90 4.42
C ALA A 430 31.64 -3.97 4.67
N GLY A 431 31.33 -5.27 4.51
CA GLY A 431 32.32 -6.35 4.45
C GLY A 431 32.85 -6.88 5.79
N LYS A 432 32.02 -7.00 6.84
CA LYS A 432 32.39 -7.67 8.11
C LYS A 432 31.55 -8.93 8.36
N GLU A 433 32.16 -9.95 8.99
CA GLU A 433 31.47 -11.20 9.35
C GLU A 433 30.29 -10.96 10.31
N ASP A 434 29.25 -11.74 10.06
CA ASP A 434 27.92 -11.71 10.67
C ASP A 434 27.97 -12.15 12.14
N ARG A 435 27.87 -11.20 13.08
CA ARG A 435 28.01 -11.46 14.53
C ARG A 435 26.83 -12.23 15.15
N TYR A 436 25.78 -12.53 14.38
CA TYR A 436 24.56 -13.18 14.86
C TYR A 436 24.05 -14.29 13.93
N ALA A 437 24.91 -14.87 13.08
CA ALA A 437 24.58 -15.99 12.21
C ALA A 437 24.37 -17.29 13.01
N SER A 438 23.28 -17.40 13.77
CA SER A 438 22.74 -18.68 14.22
C SER A 438 21.58 -19.11 13.31
N GLY A 439 21.93 -19.64 12.14
CA GLY A 439 21.36 -20.85 11.56
C GLY A 439 19.84 -21.08 11.56
N THR A 440 19.00 -20.06 11.39
CA THR A 440 17.59 -20.30 11.02
C THR A 440 17.26 -19.49 9.77
N PRO A 441 16.91 -20.13 8.64
CA PRO A 441 16.47 -19.41 7.46
C PRO A 441 15.30 -18.49 7.83
N ALA A 442 15.33 -17.26 7.32
CA ALA A 442 14.15 -16.42 7.29
C ALA A 442 13.03 -17.20 6.57
N CYS A 443 11.84 -17.23 7.18
CA CYS A 443 10.61 -17.68 6.54
C CYS A 443 10.59 -17.16 5.11
N ASP A 444 10.69 -18.07 4.15
CA ASP A 444 10.55 -17.69 2.77
C ASP A 444 9.11 -17.18 2.60
N CYS A 445 8.98 -15.96 2.10
CA CYS A 445 7.67 -15.46 1.68
C CYS A 445 7.32 -15.98 0.27
N THR A 446 7.89 -17.12 -0.10
CA THR A 446 7.49 -18.01 -1.20
C THR A 446 6.76 -19.25 -0.70
N ASP A 447 6.18 -19.22 0.51
CA ASP A 447 5.24 -20.21 1.04
C ASP A 447 3.93 -19.62 1.61
#